data_AF-A0AAD7EGX5-F1
#
_entry.id   AF-A0AAD7EGX5-F1
#
_cell.length_a   1.000
_cell.length_b   1.000
_cell.length_c   1.000
_cell.angle_alpha   90.00
_cell.angle_beta   90.00
_cell.angle_gamma   90.00
#
_symmetry.space_group_name_H-M   'P 1'
#
loop_
_entity.id
_entity.type
_entity.pdbx_description
1 polymer ?
#
loop_
_entity_poly.entity_id
_entity_poly.type
_entity_poly.pdbx_seq_one_letter_code
_entity_poly.pdbx_strand_id
1 'polypeptide(L)'
;MGAPRLHDSAEDVEVFLRAICDSSYFMPAPAPNDRPVVLAILRLSHKYDVPYLYKRALDHLAADGWYTTSHDEESSNHLRSGVPDVFDLSPMCSLQVIQAATEVSAL
;
A
#
# COMPACT_ATOMS: atom_id res chain seq x y z
N MET A 1 11.22 22.24 24.19
CA MET A 1 11.15 21.22 23.12
C MET A 1 9.73 20.68 23.12
N GLY A 2 8.90 21.06 22.15
CA GLY A 2 7.55 20.49 22.00
C GLY A 2 7.62 19.18 21.23
N ALA A 3 6.88 18.16 21.64
CA ALA A 3 6.78 16.93 20.88
C ALA A 3 6.16 17.21 19.50
N PRO A 4 6.64 16.57 18.42
CA PRO A 4 6.00 16.66 17.11
C PRO A 4 4.55 16.17 17.21
N ARG A 5 3.63 16.91 16.57
CA ARG A 5 2.20 16.57 16.55
C ARG A 5 1.92 15.57 15.45
N LEU A 6 1.16 14.53 15.78
CA LEU A 6 0.65 13.56 14.82
C LEU A 6 -0.72 14.04 14.31
N HIS A 7 -0.96 13.91 13.00
CA HIS A 7 -2.20 14.36 12.36
C HIS A 7 -3.17 13.22 12.04
N ASP A 8 -2.79 11.99 12.35
CA ASP A 8 -3.58 10.79 12.10
C ASP A 8 -4.48 10.48 13.30
N SER A 9 -5.53 9.68 13.07
CA SER A 9 -6.42 9.29 14.16
C SER A 9 -5.65 8.47 15.21
N ALA A 10 -6.01 8.65 16.48
CA ALA A 10 -5.38 7.88 17.57
C ALA A 10 -5.56 6.37 17.35
N GLU A 11 -6.71 5.97 16.82
CA GLU A 11 -7.08 4.58 16.52
C GLU A 11 -6.17 3.97 15.45
N ASP A 12 -5.96 4.65 14.31
CA ASP A 12 -5.09 4.13 13.23
C ASP A 12 -3.64 4.03 13.71
N VAL A 13 -3.20 5.04 14.47
CA VAL A 13 -1.84 5.10 15.01
C VAL A 13 -1.59 3.99 16.02
N GLU A 14 -2.57 3.71 16.89
CA GLU A 14 -2.46 2.62 17.86
C GLU A 14 -2.24 1.27 17.16
N VAL A 15 -3.09 0.94 16.19
CA VAL A 15 -2.98 -0.36 15.50
C VAL A 15 -1.70 -0.46 14.67
N PHE A 16 -1.27 0.63 14.05
CA PHE A 16 0.00 0.68 13.31
C PHE A 16 1.21 0.51 14.22
N LEU A 17 1.28 1.24 15.33
CA LEU A 17 2.38 1.11 16.29
C LEU A 17 2.40 -0.28 16.93
N ARG A 18 1.24 -0.85 17.20
CA ARG A 18 1.13 -2.22 17.72
C ARG A 18 1.67 -3.24 16.74
N ALA A 19 1.39 -3.09 15.43
CA ALA A 19 1.95 -3.96 14.40
C ALA A 19 3.48 -3.85 14.26
N ILE A 20 4.07 -2.70 14.58
CA ILE A 20 5.53 -2.50 14.61
C ILE A 20 6.15 -3.15 15.85
N CYS A 21 5.56 -2.91 17.02
CA CYS A 21 6.10 -3.38 18.30
C CYS A 21 5.86 -4.88 18.53
N ASP A 22 4.77 -5.41 18.00
CA ASP A 22 4.37 -6.81 18.14
C ASP A 22 4.06 -7.39 16.76
N SER A 23 5.02 -8.13 16.21
CA SER A 23 4.87 -8.81 14.92
C SER A 23 3.75 -9.85 14.88
N SER A 24 3.30 -10.35 16.04
CA SER A 24 2.19 -11.30 16.14
C SER A 24 0.82 -10.64 16.06
N TYR A 25 0.75 -9.31 16.28
CA TYR A 25 -0.49 -8.55 16.16
C TYR A 25 -1.00 -8.49 14.70
N PHE A 26 -0.08 -8.33 13.74
CA PHE A 26 -0.42 -8.25 12.32
C PHE A 26 0.31 -9.33 11.54
N MET A 27 -0.14 -10.58 11.72
CA MET A 27 0.44 -11.74 11.04
C MET A 27 0.30 -11.65 9.51
N PRO A 28 1.22 -12.24 8.73
CA PRO A 28 1.10 -12.26 7.27
C PRO A 28 -0.15 -13.02 6.81
N ALA A 29 -0.68 -12.64 5.64
CA ALA A 29 -1.75 -13.37 4.98
C ALA A 29 -1.38 -14.87 4.82
N PRO A 30 -2.33 -15.80 4.96
CA PRO A 30 -3.79 -15.62 5.03
C PRO A 30 -4.33 -15.49 6.47
N ALA A 31 -3.52 -15.10 7.46
CA ALA A 31 -4.02 -14.92 8.82
C ALA A 31 -5.18 -13.90 8.85
N PRO A 32 -6.30 -14.19 9.53
CA PRO A 32 -7.45 -13.31 9.53
C PRO A 32 -7.11 -11.98 10.21
N ASN A 33 -7.47 -10.88 9.57
CA ASN A 33 -7.34 -9.53 10.10
C ASN A 33 -8.56 -8.70 9.73
N ASP A 34 -8.91 -7.75 10.59
CA ASP A 34 -10.03 -6.86 10.32
C ASP A 34 -9.68 -5.88 9.19
N ARG A 35 -10.60 -5.72 8.24
CA ARG A 35 -10.46 -4.77 7.13
C ARG A 35 -10.06 -3.35 7.55
N PRO A 36 -10.68 -2.71 8.58
CA PRO A 36 -10.23 -1.39 9.03
C PRO A 36 -8.78 -1.38 9.51
N VAL A 37 -8.30 -2.45 10.17
CA VAL A 37 -6.91 -2.58 10.61
C VAL A 37 -5.96 -2.69 9.42
N VAL A 38 -6.29 -3.51 8.42
CA VAL A 38 -5.50 -3.64 7.18
C VAL A 38 -5.37 -2.29 6.48
N LEU A 39 -6.47 -1.53 6.35
CA LEU A 39 -6.47 -0.22 5.70
C LEU A 39 -5.69 0.84 6.50
N ALA A 40 -5.82 0.85 7.83
CA ALA A 40 -5.04 1.75 8.69
C ALA A 40 -3.53 1.47 8.56
N ILE A 41 -3.13 0.20 8.65
CA ILE A 41 -1.74 -0.21 8.50
C ILE A 41 -1.22 0.11 7.09
N LEU A 42 -2.00 -0.13 6.03
CA LEU A 42 -1.60 0.21 4.66
C LEU A 42 -1.31 1.71 4.49
N ARG A 43 -2.22 2.57 4.98
CA ARG A 43 -2.10 4.03 4.87
C ARG A 43 -0.89 4.56 5.63
N LEU A 44 -0.72 4.14 6.89
CA LEU A 44 0.34 4.64 7.75
C LEU A 44 1.71 4.05 7.40
N SER A 45 1.77 2.77 6.98
CA SER A 45 3.02 2.18 6.49
C SER A 45 3.52 2.84 5.21
N HIS A 46 2.62 3.27 4.32
CA HIS A 46 2.99 4.07 3.17
C HIS A 46 3.46 5.48 3.57
N LYS A 47 2.75 6.13 4.50
CA LYS A 47 3.05 7.50 4.95
C LYS A 47 4.39 7.61 5.70
N TYR A 48 4.70 6.61 6.53
CA TYR A 48 5.90 6.59 7.39
C TYR A 48 7.01 5.69 6.86
N ASP A 49 6.89 5.24 5.61
CA ASP A 49 7.87 4.41 4.92
C ASP A 49 8.29 3.16 5.73
N VAL A 50 7.31 2.28 5.95
CA VAL A 50 7.49 0.96 6.59
C VAL A 50 7.17 -0.14 5.56
N PRO A 51 8.11 -0.48 4.65
CA PRO A 51 7.82 -1.27 3.46
C PRO A 51 7.30 -2.69 3.75
N TYR A 52 7.75 -3.31 4.85
CA TYR A 52 7.34 -4.68 5.18
C TYR A 52 5.87 -4.76 5.61
N LEU A 53 5.37 -3.75 6.35
CA LEU A 53 3.96 -3.67 6.73
C LEU A 53 3.10 -3.30 5.52
N TYR A 54 3.60 -2.40 4.68
CA TYR A 54 2.92 -2.00 3.46
C TYR A 54 2.67 -3.20 2.54
N LYS A 55 3.72 -3.98 2.25
CA LYS A 55 3.61 -5.22 1.47
C LYS A 55 2.64 -6.21 2.11
N ARG A 56 2.75 -6.44 3.41
CA ARG A 56 1.87 -7.38 4.12
C ARG A 56 0.40 -6.97 4.06
N ALA A 57 0.11 -5.67 4.17
CA ALA A 57 -1.25 -5.15 4.05
C ALA A 57 -1.80 -5.30 2.62
N LEU A 58 -0.95 -5.12 1.59
CA LEU A 58 -1.33 -5.42 0.21
C LEU A 58 -1.62 -6.91 -0.01
N ASP A 59 -0.79 -7.79 0.56
CA ASP A 59 -1.00 -9.25 0.46
C ASP A 59 -2.34 -9.66 1.11
N HIS A 60 -2.74 -9.02 2.22
CA HIS A 60 -4.06 -9.21 2.83
C HIS A 60 -5.20 -8.74 1.92
N LEU A 61 -5.08 -7.57 1.27
CA LEU A 61 -6.09 -7.09 0.32
C LEU A 61 -6.21 -8.00 -0.91
N ALA A 62 -5.08 -8.53 -1.39
CA ALA A 62 -5.07 -9.49 -2.49
C ALA A 62 -5.72 -10.83 -2.09
N ALA A 63 -5.46 -11.32 -0.87
CA ALA A 63 -6.04 -12.55 -0.35
C ALA A 63 -7.54 -12.45 -0.06
N ASP A 64 -8.04 -11.27 0.36
CA ASP A 64 -9.46 -11.00 0.60
C ASP A 64 -10.29 -10.91 -0.70
N GLY A 65 -9.64 -11.07 -1.87
CA GLY A 65 -10.32 -11.10 -3.18
C GLY A 65 -10.69 -9.71 -3.71
N TRP A 66 -10.09 -8.63 -3.19
CA TRP A 66 -10.37 -7.25 -3.63
C TRP A 66 -10.06 -7.01 -5.13
N TYR A 67 -9.15 -7.81 -5.71
CA TYR A 67 -8.72 -7.69 -7.11
C TYR A 67 -9.34 -8.73 -8.05
N THR A 68 -10.57 -9.19 -7.83
CA THR A 68 -11.29 -9.93 -8.89
C THR A 68 -12.11 -8.96 -9.76
N THR A 69 -11.43 -8.27 -10.68
CA THR A 69 -12.05 -7.89 -11.95
C THR A 69 -11.62 -8.92 -12.98
N SER A 70 -12.61 -9.52 -13.62
CA SER A 70 -12.50 -10.52 -14.67
C SER A 70 -11.58 -10.07 -15.81
N HIS A 71 -10.75 -10.99 -16.27
CA HIS A 71 -10.33 -10.99 -17.66
C HIS A 71 -11.41 -11.77 -18.42
N ASP A 72 -12.54 -11.11 -18.72
CA ASP A 72 -13.48 -11.65 -19.70
C ASP A 72 -12.87 -11.41 -21.08
N GLU A 73 -12.63 -12.50 -21.81
CA GLU A 73 -12.30 -12.45 -23.23
C GLU A 73 -13.41 -11.72 -24.01
N GLU A 74 -12.93 -10.95 -24.97
CA GLU A 74 -13.64 -10.10 -25.90
C GLU A 74 -14.69 -10.85 -26.73
N SER A 75 -15.95 -10.39 -26.68
CA SER A 75 -16.92 -10.61 -27.75
C SER A 75 -17.96 -9.47 -27.77
N SER A 76 -17.67 -8.45 -28.59
CA SER A 76 -18.57 -7.47 -29.21
C SER A 76 -19.97 -7.28 -28.61
N ASN A 77 -20.19 -6.16 -27.90
CA ASN A 77 -21.08 -5.09 -28.36
C ASN A 77 -21.33 -4.01 -27.31
N HIS A 78 -21.20 -2.76 -27.76
CA HIS A 78 -22.07 -1.61 -27.51
C HIS A 78 -22.71 -1.47 -26.12
N LEU A 79 -22.30 -0.47 -25.34
CA LEU A 79 -22.85 0.91 -25.34
C LEU A 79 -22.55 1.60 -24.00
N ARG A 80 -21.82 2.72 -24.07
CA ARG A 80 -21.80 3.88 -23.15
C ARG A 80 -22.36 3.73 -21.72
N SER A 81 -21.52 3.98 -20.71
CA SER A 81 -21.73 4.94 -19.59
C SER A 81 -20.54 4.81 -18.61
N GLY A 82 -19.61 5.77 -18.49
CA GLY A 82 -19.60 6.83 -17.44
C GLY A 82 -19.88 6.26 -16.06
N VAL A 83 -19.00 6.24 -15.03
CA VAL A 83 -18.03 7.20 -14.43
C VAL A 83 -17.40 6.48 -13.20
N PRO A 84 -16.48 7.07 -12.38
CA PRO A 84 -15.33 7.91 -12.65
C PRO A 84 -14.03 7.40 -11.96
N ASP A 85 -12.93 7.98 -12.43
CA ASP A 85 -11.58 8.10 -11.88
C ASP A 85 -11.48 8.21 -10.33
N VAL A 86 -11.25 7.10 -9.64
CA VAL A 86 -10.81 7.11 -8.22
C VAL A 86 -9.67 6.11 -8.09
N PHE A 87 -8.52 6.62 -7.66
CA PHE A 87 -7.22 5.95 -7.57
C PHE A 87 -6.40 5.96 -8.87
N ASP A 88 -6.04 7.17 -9.33
CA ASP A 88 -4.74 7.42 -9.97
C ASP A 88 -3.64 7.10 -8.95
N LEU A 89 -3.44 5.82 -8.67
CA LEU A 89 -2.19 5.27 -8.19
C LEU A 89 -1.32 5.04 -9.41
N SER A 90 -0.98 6.12 -10.13
CA SER A 90 0.16 6.10 -11.03
C SER A 90 1.33 5.48 -10.26
N PRO A 91 1.89 4.37 -10.77
CA PRO A 91 3.07 3.82 -10.16
C PRO A 91 4.16 4.86 -10.43
N MET A 92 4.68 5.51 -9.39
CA MET A 92 6.08 5.91 -9.44
C MET A 92 6.90 4.63 -9.42
N CYS A 93 6.84 3.94 -10.56
CA CYS A 93 7.61 2.79 -10.92
C CYS A 93 9.05 3.30 -10.96
N SER A 94 9.80 2.82 -9.99
CA SER A 94 11.22 3.01 -9.87
C SER A 94 11.89 2.38 -11.10
N LEU A 95 12.18 3.15 -12.16
CA LEU A 95 12.98 2.64 -13.28
C LEU A 95 13.67 3.69 -14.18
N GLN A 96 13.89 4.93 -13.72
CA GLN A 96 14.74 5.90 -14.47
C GLN A 96 15.70 6.79 -13.67
N VAL A 97 15.92 6.59 -12.35
CA VAL A 97 16.93 7.42 -11.62
C VAL A 97 18.15 6.62 -11.12
N ILE A 98 18.17 5.29 -11.25
CA ILE A 98 19.36 4.46 -10.92
C ILE A 98 20.22 4.19 -12.17
N GLN A 99 20.46 5.19 -13.02
CA GLN A 99 21.51 5.13 -14.05
C GLN A 99 22.19 6.49 -14.21
N ALA A 100 23.18 6.75 -13.35
CA ALA A 100 24.46 7.39 -13.66
C ALA A 100 25.24 7.66 -12.36
N ALA A 101 25.77 6.60 -11.74
CA ALA A 101 26.77 6.72 -10.69
C ALA A 101 27.95 5.80 -10.99
N THR A 102 28.63 6.04 -12.12
CA THR A 102 30.03 5.65 -12.41
C THR A 102 30.35 6.34 -13.75
N GLU A 103 31.14 7.40 -13.81
CA GLU A 103 32.60 7.29 -13.85
C GLU A 103 33.31 8.16 -12.80
N VAL A 104 34.17 7.48 -12.07
CA VAL A 104 35.17 8.01 -11.15
C VAL A 104 36.29 8.63 -11.97
N SER A 105 36.83 9.74 -11.44
CA SER A 105 38.17 10.27 -11.65
C SER A 105 39.00 9.65 -12.78
N ALA A 106 39.13 10.39 -13.88
CA ALA A 106 40.34 10.36 -14.69
C ALA A 106 40.62 11.79 -15.19
N LEU A 107 41.46 12.49 -14.42
CA LEU A 107 42.38 13.58 -14.80
C LEU A 107 41.81 14.82 -15.51
#